data_AF-A0A8J3W8P3-F1
#
_entry.id   AF-A0A8J3W8P3-F1
#
_cell.length_a   1.000
_cell.length_b   1.000
_cell.length_c   1.000
_cell.angle_alpha   90.00
_cell.angle_beta   90.00
_cell.angle_gamma   90.00
#
_symmetry.space_group_name_H-M   'P 1'
#
loop_
_entity.id
_entity.type
_entity.pdbx_description
1 polymer ?
#
loop_
_entity_poly.entity_id
_entity_poly.type
_entity_poly.pdbx_seq_one_letter_code
_entity_poly.pdbx_strand_id
1 'polypeptide(L)'
;MNAHISTTPARARTDVPAGDRPSAPAAIAPAAVRRLGIALTAGTLAWATSIFLFGTVNEGLPERIGDLTGLAFQLGVFALLAVQIRTRATGVSRASRIMLKVELVLLGLAGVWSLLHGLLPEPAQDHAALSALDAFWPLSMLGMMIIGVKLAVAGRWRGALRWWPLIAESWAVVTVPTFAVFGDDVSRWVGGGHLLIGYATLGVLLALRPGLVLPRD
;
A
#
# COMPACT_ATOMS: atom_id res chain seq x y z
N MET A 1 -46.46 -53.24 -17.51
CA MET A 1 -45.15 -52.92 -18.13
C MET A 1 -44.38 -52.07 -17.13
N ASN A 2 -43.38 -52.65 -16.45
CA ASN A 2 -42.60 -51.93 -15.43
C ASN A 2 -41.37 -51.29 -16.09
N ALA A 3 -41.30 -49.96 -16.06
CA ALA A 3 -40.15 -49.23 -16.58
C ALA A 3 -38.98 -49.35 -15.60
N HIS A 4 -37.91 -50.01 -16.02
CA HIS A 4 -36.64 -50.02 -15.31
C HIS A 4 -35.87 -48.73 -15.62
N ILE A 5 -35.65 -47.88 -14.60
CA ILE A 5 -34.78 -46.71 -14.70
C ILE A 5 -33.38 -47.13 -14.25
N SER A 6 -32.40 -47.03 -15.15
CA SER A 6 -30.97 -47.25 -14.83
C SER A 6 -30.32 -45.93 -14.43
N THR A 7 -29.66 -45.91 -13.27
CA THR A 7 -28.95 -44.75 -12.71
C THR A 7 -27.44 -44.82 -12.96
N THR A 8 -27.01 -45.55 -13.99
CA THR A 8 -25.58 -45.72 -14.28
C THR A 8 -24.96 -44.36 -14.64
N PRO A 9 -23.92 -43.89 -13.93
CA PRO A 9 -23.28 -42.62 -14.22
C PRO A 9 -22.72 -42.61 -15.65
N ALA A 10 -22.99 -41.53 -16.39
CA ALA A 10 -22.43 -41.36 -17.72
C ALA A 10 -20.88 -41.40 -17.65
N ARG A 11 -20.25 -42.25 -18.47
CA ARG A 11 -18.79 -42.29 -18.60
C ARG A 11 -18.28 -40.92 -19.05
N ALA A 12 -17.24 -40.43 -18.39
CA ALA A 12 -16.56 -39.22 -18.80
C ALA A 12 -16.07 -39.36 -20.25
N ARG A 13 -16.41 -38.38 -21.08
CA ARG A 13 -15.95 -38.28 -22.48
C ARG A 13 -14.44 -38.05 -22.50
N THR A 14 -13.68 -39.07 -22.89
CA THR A 14 -12.22 -39.01 -23.08
C THR A 14 -11.83 -38.68 -24.53
N ASP A 15 -12.82 -38.53 -25.41
CA ASP A 15 -12.69 -38.22 -26.84
C ASP A 15 -12.52 -36.72 -27.12
N VAL A 16 -12.65 -35.87 -26.10
CA VAL A 16 -12.43 -34.43 -26.21
C VAL A 16 -11.05 -34.09 -25.62
N PRO A 17 -10.14 -33.47 -26.39
CA PRO A 17 -8.90 -32.94 -25.83
C PRO A 17 -9.26 -32.04 -24.65
N ALA A 18 -8.62 -32.26 -23.50
CA ALA A 18 -8.81 -31.37 -22.36
C ALA A 18 -8.46 -29.96 -22.82
N GLY A 19 -9.47 -29.12 -23.04
CA GLY A 19 -9.27 -27.76 -23.51
C GLY A 19 -8.27 -27.07 -22.60
N ASP A 20 -7.34 -26.31 -23.18
CA ASP A 20 -6.30 -25.59 -22.45
C ASP A 20 -6.95 -24.84 -21.29
N ARG A 21 -6.77 -25.37 -20.07
CA ARG A 21 -7.23 -24.66 -18.88
C ARG A 21 -6.46 -23.35 -18.87
N PRO A 22 -7.14 -22.19 -18.80
CA PRO A 22 -6.44 -20.92 -18.73
C PRO A 22 -5.42 -21.01 -17.59
N SER A 23 -4.14 -20.87 -17.93
CA SER A 23 -3.04 -20.94 -16.98
C SER A 23 -3.33 -19.98 -15.84
N ALA A 24 -3.37 -20.51 -14.61
CA ALA A 24 -3.64 -19.69 -13.44
C ALA A 24 -2.63 -18.54 -13.39
N PRO A 25 -3.05 -17.32 -12.98
CA PRO A 25 -2.13 -16.18 -12.89
C PRO A 25 -0.91 -16.54 -12.05
N ALA A 26 0.29 -16.30 -12.60
CA ALA A 26 1.54 -16.62 -11.92
C ALA A 26 1.61 -15.94 -10.55
N ALA A 27 1.92 -16.72 -9.51
CA ALA A 27 2.16 -16.18 -8.18
C ALA A 27 3.35 -15.22 -8.19
N ILE A 28 3.32 -14.18 -7.35
CA ILE A 28 4.45 -13.27 -7.20
C ILE A 28 5.69 -14.01 -6.68
N ALA A 29 6.81 -13.87 -7.38
CA ALA A 29 8.07 -14.46 -6.96
C ALA A 29 8.58 -13.85 -5.63
N PRO A 30 9.19 -14.63 -4.73
CA PRO A 30 9.75 -14.11 -3.48
C PRO A 30 10.72 -12.94 -3.69
N ALA A 31 11.57 -13.01 -4.74
CA ALA A 31 12.53 -11.95 -5.06
C ALA A 31 11.84 -10.61 -5.41
N ALA A 32 10.67 -10.65 -6.06
CA ALA A 32 9.89 -9.46 -6.34
C ALA A 32 9.35 -8.83 -5.06
N VAL A 33 8.83 -9.63 -4.12
CA VAL A 33 8.42 -9.14 -2.79
C VAL A 33 9.60 -8.46 -2.08
N ARG A 34 10.81 -9.05 -2.16
CA ARG A 34 11.98 -8.45 -1.51
C ARG A 34 12.33 -7.07 -2.07
N ARG A 35 12.37 -6.94 -3.40
CA ARG A 35 12.67 -5.66 -4.07
C ARG A 35 11.62 -4.59 -3.75
N LEU A 36 10.34 -4.96 -3.72
CA LEU A 36 9.25 -4.05 -3.35
C LEU A 36 9.34 -3.64 -1.88
N GLY A 37 9.71 -4.55 -0.98
CA GLY A 37 9.99 -4.24 0.42
C GLY A 37 11.15 -3.25 0.59
N ILE A 38 12.24 -3.43 -0.16
CA ILE A 38 13.38 -2.49 -0.15
C ILE A 38 12.96 -1.11 -0.68
N ALA A 39 12.17 -1.06 -1.75
CA ALA A 39 11.65 0.20 -2.29
C ALA A 39 10.80 0.95 -1.25
N LEU A 40 9.93 0.23 -0.51
CA LEU A 40 9.18 0.80 0.60
C LEU A 40 10.11 1.38 1.67
N THR A 41 11.06 0.59 2.17
CA THR A 41 12.01 1.06 3.19
C THR A 41 12.79 2.28 2.73
N ALA A 42 13.32 2.28 1.50
CA ALA A 42 14.10 3.41 0.97
C ALA A 42 13.27 4.70 0.88
N GLY A 43 12.05 4.61 0.33
CA GLY A 43 11.13 5.76 0.25
C GLY A 43 10.76 6.29 1.63
N THR A 44 10.44 5.39 2.58
CA THR A 44 10.13 5.78 3.96
C THR A 44 11.30 6.46 4.66
N LEU A 45 12.52 5.93 4.51
CA LEU A 45 13.70 6.54 5.11
C LEU A 45 13.96 7.93 4.54
N ALA A 46 13.83 8.12 3.23
CA ALA A 46 14.00 9.43 2.60
C ALA A 46 13.04 10.48 3.21
N TRP A 47 11.75 10.15 3.33
CA TRP A 47 10.76 11.08 3.88
C TRP A 47 10.91 11.29 5.39
N ALA A 48 11.17 10.23 6.16
CA ALA A 48 11.42 10.35 7.60
C ALA A 48 12.63 11.24 7.88
N THR A 49 13.71 11.11 7.09
CA THR A 49 14.88 12.00 7.19
C THR A 49 14.49 13.45 6.94
N SER A 50 13.67 13.73 5.92
CA SER A 50 13.18 15.08 5.68
C SER A 50 12.38 15.64 6.87
N ILE A 51 11.48 14.84 7.45
CA ILE A 51 10.70 15.25 8.62
C ILE A 51 11.59 15.57 9.82
N PHE A 52 12.65 14.79 10.07
CA PHE A 52 13.55 15.06 11.19
C PHE A 52 14.42 16.31 10.99
N LEU A 53 14.83 16.57 9.75
CA LEU A 53 15.69 17.71 9.43
C LEU A 53 14.94 19.03 9.34
N PHE A 54 13.73 18.99 8.78
CA PHE A 54 12.98 20.20 8.42
C PHE A 54 11.66 20.34 9.19
N GLY A 55 11.13 19.32 9.86
CA GLY A 55 9.80 19.35 10.48
C GLY A 55 8.69 18.94 9.50
N THR A 56 7.43 19.10 9.90
CA THR A 56 6.27 18.69 9.08
C THR A 56 5.61 19.86 8.34
N VAL A 57 5.90 21.10 8.75
CA VAL A 57 5.45 22.33 8.09
C VAL A 57 6.68 23.17 7.74
N ASN A 58 6.80 23.55 6.47
CA ASN A 58 7.96 24.25 5.92
C ASN A 58 7.53 25.15 4.76
N GLU A 59 8.40 26.08 4.38
CA GLU A 59 8.23 26.93 3.20
C GLU A 59 9.48 26.90 2.32
N GLY A 60 9.33 27.14 1.02
CA GLY A 60 10.46 27.32 0.10
C GLY A 60 11.23 26.03 -0.22
N LEU A 61 12.56 26.04 -0.09
CA LEU A 61 13.38 24.87 -0.45
C LEU A 61 13.14 23.64 0.45
N PRO A 62 13.08 23.76 1.80
CA PRO A 62 12.75 22.63 2.67
C PRO A 62 11.39 21.98 2.37
N GLU A 63 10.38 22.78 2.03
CA GLU A 63 9.06 22.28 1.62
C GLU A 63 9.14 21.40 0.37
N ARG A 64 9.83 21.88 -0.68
CA ARG A 64 10.05 21.10 -1.91
C ARG A 64 10.80 19.80 -1.65
N ILE A 65 11.78 19.81 -0.76
CA ILE A 65 12.49 18.59 -0.35
C ILE A 65 11.51 17.64 0.37
N GLY A 66 10.66 18.18 1.23
CA GLY A 66 9.57 17.46 1.88
C GLY A 66 8.64 16.78 0.88
N ASP A 67 8.20 17.49 -0.14
CA ASP A 67 7.29 16.96 -1.17
C ASP A 67 7.95 15.87 -2.02
N LEU A 68 9.18 16.09 -2.47
CA LEU A 68 9.90 15.13 -3.31
C LEU A 68 10.29 13.86 -2.54
N THR A 69 10.63 13.99 -1.25
CA THR A 69 10.87 12.82 -0.40
C THR A 69 9.56 12.14 -0.01
N GLY A 70 8.47 12.90 0.18
CA GLY A 70 7.10 12.38 0.32
C GLY A 70 6.67 11.57 -0.91
N LEU A 71 7.03 12.04 -2.11
CA LEU A 71 6.85 11.30 -3.36
C LEU A 71 7.66 10.01 -3.39
N ALA A 72 8.91 10.03 -2.92
CA ALA A 72 9.70 8.80 -2.80
C ALA A 72 9.03 7.79 -1.85
N PHE A 73 8.44 8.26 -0.74
CA PHE A 73 7.64 7.42 0.15
C PHE A 73 6.38 6.88 -0.53
N GLN A 74 5.62 7.71 -1.26
CA GLN A 74 4.46 7.29 -2.04
C GLN A 74 4.80 6.17 -3.04
N LEU A 75 5.93 6.26 -3.74
CA LEU A 75 6.42 5.19 -4.61
C LEU A 75 6.70 3.89 -3.83
N GLY A 76 7.20 4.02 -2.60
CA GLY A 76 7.30 2.92 -1.65
C GLY A 76 5.94 2.31 -1.30
N VAL A 77 4.92 3.13 -1.05
CA VAL A 77 3.55 2.68 -0.77
C VAL A 77 2.91 2.01 -2.01
N PHE A 78 3.20 2.49 -3.22
CA PHE A 78 2.83 1.78 -4.45
C PHE A 78 3.46 0.38 -4.51
N ALA A 79 4.71 0.24 -4.09
CA ALA A 79 5.37 -1.05 -3.99
C ALA A 79 4.67 -1.97 -2.98
N LEU A 80 4.23 -1.44 -1.83
CA LEU A 80 3.42 -2.16 -0.84
C LEU A 80 2.08 -2.62 -1.43
N LEU A 81 1.33 -1.72 -2.07
CA LEU A 81 0.06 -2.04 -2.73
C LEU A 81 0.24 -3.13 -3.80
N ALA A 82 1.33 -3.09 -4.56
CA ALA A 82 1.65 -4.13 -5.53
C ALA A 82 1.83 -5.51 -4.86
N VAL A 83 2.49 -5.58 -3.70
CA VAL A 83 2.57 -6.82 -2.91
C VAL A 83 1.18 -7.23 -2.41
N GLN A 84 0.40 -6.31 -1.83
CA GLN A 84 -0.93 -6.58 -1.30
C GLN A 84 -1.89 -7.11 -2.38
N ILE A 85 -1.88 -6.52 -3.57
CA ILE A 85 -2.68 -6.95 -4.72
C ILE A 85 -2.25 -8.35 -5.19
N ARG A 86 -0.95 -8.56 -5.42
CA ARG A 86 -0.45 -9.81 -6.00
C ARG A 86 -0.52 -11.00 -5.05
N THR A 87 -0.47 -10.74 -3.74
CA THR A 87 -0.67 -11.76 -2.68
C THR A 87 -2.13 -11.91 -2.26
N ARG A 88 -3.01 -11.05 -2.79
CA ARG A 88 -4.43 -10.94 -2.42
C ARG A 88 -4.61 -10.73 -0.92
N ALA A 89 -3.77 -9.90 -0.31
CA ALA A 89 -3.64 -9.75 1.14
C ALA A 89 -4.97 -9.45 1.86
N THR A 90 -5.85 -8.66 1.23
CA THR A 90 -7.15 -8.26 1.76
C THR A 90 -8.30 -9.20 1.34
N GLY A 91 -7.99 -10.36 0.76
CA GLY A 91 -8.97 -11.35 0.29
C GLY A 91 -9.23 -11.32 -1.23
N VAL A 92 -10.15 -12.18 -1.68
CA VAL A 92 -10.42 -12.43 -3.11
C VAL A 92 -11.69 -11.77 -3.63
N SER A 93 -12.50 -11.18 -2.74
CA SER A 93 -13.81 -10.61 -3.07
C SER A 93 -13.70 -9.40 -4.01
N ARG A 94 -14.78 -9.10 -4.72
CA ARG A 94 -14.84 -7.93 -5.61
C ARG A 94 -14.58 -6.63 -4.84
N ALA A 95 -15.14 -6.50 -3.64
CA ALA A 95 -14.93 -5.35 -2.77
C ALA A 95 -13.45 -5.17 -2.39
N SER A 96 -12.72 -6.25 -2.07
CA SER A 96 -11.28 -6.18 -1.79
C SER A 96 -10.47 -5.67 -2.99
N ARG A 97 -10.83 -6.11 -4.20
CA ARG A 97 -10.15 -5.69 -5.43
C ARG A 97 -10.46 -4.23 -5.78
N ILE A 98 -11.71 -3.79 -5.60
CA ILE A 98 -12.11 -2.40 -5.85
C ILE A 98 -11.40 -1.47 -4.88
N MET A 99 -11.39 -1.80 -3.59
CA MET A 99 -10.71 -1.01 -2.56
C MET A 99 -9.25 -0.75 -2.90
N LEU A 100 -8.49 -1.79 -3.28
CA LEU A 100 -7.08 -1.64 -3.68
C LEU A 100 -6.90 -0.81 -4.97
N LYS A 101 -7.86 -0.86 -5.90
CA LYS A 101 -7.83 -0.03 -7.12
C LYS A 101 -8.14 1.43 -6.83
N VAL A 102 -9.13 1.69 -5.98
CA VAL A 102 -9.46 3.05 -5.51
C VAL A 102 -8.23 3.64 -4.83
N GLU A 103 -7.58 2.87 -3.96
CA GLU A 103 -6.36 3.33 -3.30
C GLU A 103 -5.23 3.69 -4.26
N LEU A 104 -4.98 2.86 -5.29
CA LEU A 104 -4.00 3.19 -6.33
C LEU A 104 -4.30 4.52 -7.03
N VAL A 105 -5.58 4.85 -7.23
CA VAL A 105 -5.99 6.12 -7.84
C VAL A 105 -5.78 7.27 -6.87
N LEU A 106 -6.22 7.14 -5.62
CA LEU A 106 -6.04 8.16 -4.58
C LEU A 106 -4.55 8.48 -4.37
N LEU A 107 -3.73 7.45 -4.16
CA LEU A 107 -2.28 7.59 -4.02
C LEU A 107 -1.63 8.14 -5.29
N GLY A 108 -2.15 7.81 -6.47
CA GLY A 108 -1.66 8.34 -7.74
C GLY A 108 -1.91 9.84 -7.88
N LEU A 109 -3.11 10.31 -7.51
CA LEU A 109 -3.45 11.72 -7.51
C LEU A 109 -2.62 12.49 -6.47
N ALA A 110 -2.44 11.92 -5.27
CA ALA A 110 -1.55 12.48 -4.26
C ALA A 110 -0.09 12.54 -4.75
N GLY A 111 0.38 11.54 -5.50
CA GLY A 111 1.72 11.55 -6.09
C GLY A 111 1.89 12.56 -7.21
N VAL A 112 0.87 12.77 -8.02
CA VAL A 112 0.86 13.87 -9.00
C VAL A 112 0.95 15.22 -8.29
N TRP A 113 0.22 15.40 -7.19
CA TRP A 113 0.34 16.60 -6.36
C TRP A 113 1.76 16.80 -5.85
N SER A 114 2.34 15.81 -5.15
CA SER A 114 3.69 15.93 -4.58
C SER A 114 4.76 16.20 -5.65
N LEU A 115 4.61 15.60 -6.83
CA LEU A 115 5.49 15.88 -7.96
C LEU A 115 5.36 17.32 -8.48
N LEU A 116 4.12 17.78 -8.69
CA LEU A 116 3.88 19.11 -9.22
C LEU A 116 4.27 20.18 -8.19
N HIS A 117 3.89 20.03 -6.93
CA HIS A 117 4.21 20.96 -5.86
C HIS A 117 5.73 21.06 -5.64
N GLY A 118 6.44 19.92 -5.61
CA GLY A 118 7.89 19.91 -5.43
C GLY A 118 8.70 20.50 -6.60
N LEU A 119 8.14 20.56 -7.82
CA LEU A 119 8.84 21.02 -9.02
C LEU A 119 8.40 22.40 -9.53
N LEU A 120 7.14 22.78 -9.34
CA LEU A 120 6.61 24.04 -9.84
C LEU A 120 7.19 25.23 -9.06
N PRO A 121 7.28 26.41 -9.70
CA PRO A 121 7.61 27.65 -9.00
C PRO A 121 6.46 28.08 -8.08
N GLU A 122 6.77 28.78 -6.98
CA GLU A 122 5.80 29.17 -5.93
C GLU A 122 4.50 29.81 -6.47
N PRO A 123 4.52 30.74 -7.46
CA PRO A 123 3.27 31.31 -7.97
C PRO A 123 2.32 30.30 -8.63
N ALA A 124 2.84 29.14 -9.05
CA ALA A 124 2.05 28.07 -9.65
C ALA A 124 1.60 27.01 -8.63
N GLN A 125 2.15 26.99 -7.41
CA GLN A 125 1.80 26.06 -6.33
C GLN A 125 0.42 26.35 -5.73
N ASP A 126 0.06 27.63 -5.62
CA ASP A 126 -1.24 28.10 -5.07
C ASP A 126 -2.43 27.96 -6.03
N HIS A 127 -2.24 27.30 -7.18
CA HIS A 127 -3.31 27.15 -8.15
C HIS A 127 -4.42 26.25 -7.57
N ALA A 128 -5.68 26.67 -7.67
CA ALA A 128 -6.83 25.96 -7.07
C ALA A 128 -6.93 24.47 -7.46
N ALA A 129 -6.44 24.11 -8.64
CA ALA A 129 -6.34 22.71 -9.09
C ALA A 129 -5.36 21.87 -8.25
N LEU A 130 -4.24 22.44 -7.80
CA LEU A 130 -3.30 21.79 -6.89
C LEU A 130 -3.87 21.68 -5.48
N SER A 131 -4.56 22.71 -4.99
CA SER A 131 -5.26 22.64 -3.69
C SER A 131 -6.32 21.54 -3.66
N ALA A 132 -7.02 21.29 -4.76
CA ALA A 132 -7.96 20.17 -4.87
C ALA A 132 -7.26 18.80 -4.84
N LEU A 133 -6.03 18.72 -5.38
CA LEU A 133 -5.25 17.48 -5.39
C LEU A 133 -4.63 17.15 -4.02
N ASP A 134 -4.34 18.16 -3.19
CA ASP A 134 -3.79 17.98 -1.84
C ASP A 134 -4.68 17.08 -0.97
N ALA A 135 -6.00 17.21 -1.09
CA ALA A 135 -6.97 16.41 -0.34
C ALA A 135 -6.86 14.89 -0.57
N PHE A 136 -6.25 14.44 -1.67
CA PHE A 136 -6.09 13.02 -1.96
C PHE A 136 -5.04 12.34 -1.07
N TRP A 137 -4.09 13.10 -0.52
CA TRP A 137 -3.09 12.57 0.40
C TRP A 137 -3.68 12.03 1.71
N PRO A 138 -4.39 12.84 2.52
CA PRO A 138 -5.01 12.33 3.74
C PRO A 138 -6.09 11.28 3.43
N LEU A 139 -6.79 11.40 2.31
CA LEU A 139 -7.78 10.41 1.90
C LEU A 139 -7.15 9.05 1.57
N SER A 140 -6.00 9.04 0.88
CA SER A 140 -5.20 7.83 0.64
C SER A 140 -4.71 7.23 1.95
N MET A 141 -4.20 8.03 2.89
CA MET A 141 -3.75 7.50 4.18
C MET A 141 -4.87 6.82 4.99
N LEU A 142 -6.09 7.36 4.94
CA LEU A 142 -7.26 6.70 5.53
C LEU A 142 -7.63 5.41 4.80
N GLY A 143 -7.57 5.41 3.46
CA GLY A 143 -7.81 4.23 2.64
C GLY A 143 -6.80 3.11 2.92
N MET A 144 -5.51 3.47 3.06
CA MET A 144 -4.46 2.59 3.55
C MET A 144 -4.81 2.02 4.93
N MET A 145 -5.19 2.83 5.93
CA MET A 145 -5.58 2.30 7.25
C MET A 145 -6.70 1.25 7.17
N ILE A 146 -7.72 1.48 6.32
CA ILE A 146 -8.80 0.51 6.07
C ILE A 146 -8.25 -0.78 5.44
N ILE A 147 -7.31 -0.67 4.50
CA ILE A 147 -6.61 -1.81 3.89
C ILE A 147 -5.88 -2.63 4.95
N GLY A 148 -5.18 -2.00 5.89
CA GLY A 148 -4.41 -2.66 6.94
C GLY A 148 -5.28 -3.44 7.90
N VAL A 149 -6.38 -2.83 8.34
CA VAL A 149 -7.40 -3.51 9.15
C VAL A 149 -7.90 -4.75 8.42
N LYS A 150 -8.28 -4.58 7.15
CA LYS A 150 -8.81 -5.67 6.36
C LYS A 150 -7.78 -6.77 6.08
N LEU A 151 -6.51 -6.42 5.87
CA LEU A 151 -5.41 -7.36 5.69
C LEU A 151 -5.20 -8.19 6.95
N ALA A 152 -5.16 -7.56 8.13
CA ALA A 152 -4.98 -8.22 9.40
C ALA A 152 -6.14 -9.19 9.72
N VAL A 153 -7.38 -8.76 9.44
CA VAL A 153 -8.59 -9.58 9.59
C VAL A 153 -8.60 -10.74 8.59
N ALA A 154 -8.29 -10.49 7.31
CA ALA A 154 -8.26 -11.52 6.28
C ALA A 154 -7.22 -12.61 6.56
N GLY A 155 -6.16 -12.29 7.32
CA GLY A 155 -5.22 -13.28 7.86
C GLY A 155 -4.42 -14.04 6.80
N ARG A 156 -4.31 -13.48 5.58
CA ARG A 156 -3.61 -14.13 4.46
C ARG A 156 -2.10 -13.98 4.57
N TRP A 157 -1.64 -12.85 5.12
CA TRP A 157 -0.26 -12.69 5.55
C TRP A 157 -0.07 -13.33 6.93
N ARG A 158 1.14 -13.81 7.21
CA ARG A 158 1.45 -14.63 8.39
C ARG A 158 2.49 -13.96 9.30
N GLY A 159 2.54 -14.41 10.56
CA GLY A 159 3.50 -13.93 11.56
C GLY A 159 3.38 -12.43 11.80
N ALA A 160 4.51 -11.75 12.03
CA ALA A 160 4.56 -10.29 12.20
C ALA A 160 3.94 -9.54 11.01
N LEU A 161 4.13 -10.03 9.78
CA LEU A 161 3.60 -9.39 8.57
C LEU A 161 2.06 -9.38 8.53
N ARG A 162 1.37 -10.21 9.30
CA ARG A 162 -0.10 -10.10 9.42
C ARG A 162 -0.54 -8.77 10.04
N TRP A 163 0.20 -8.29 11.03
CA TRP A 163 -0.21 -7.18 11.89
C TRP A 163 0.57 -5.90 11.60
N TRP A 164 1.77 -6.00 11.02
CA TRP A 164 2.60 -4.82 10.79
C TRP A 164 1.99 -3.76 9.84
N PRO A 165 1.21 -4.13 8.80
CA PRO A 165 0.47 -3.13 8.01
C PRO A 165 -0.47 -2.27 8.84
N LEU A 166 -1.13 -2.81 9.88
CA LEU A 166 -1.95 -2.00 10.79
C LEU A 166 -1.13 -0.95 11.54
N ILE A 167 0.08 -1.31 11.98
CA ILE A 167 0.99 -0.37 12.64
C ILE A 167 1.38 0.69 11.62
N ALA A 168 1.94 0.29 10.48
CA ALA A 168 2.40 1.22 9.45
C ALA A 168 1.31 2.19 8.97
N GLU A 169 0.14 1.67 8.64
CA GLU A 169 -0.95 2.42 8.03
C GLU A 169 -1.74 3.25 9.04
N SER A 170 -1.51 3.05 10.36
CA SER A 170 -2.03 3.95 11.41
C SER A 170 -1.32 5.31 11.47
N TRP A 171 -0.30 5.54 10.63
CA TRP A 171 0.51 6.75 10.64
C TRP A 171 -0.31 8.04 10.69
N ALA A 172 -1.29 8.22 9.78
CA ALA A 172 -2.09 9.44 9.75
C ALA A 172 -3.01 9.57 10.97
N VAL A 173 -3.59 8.45 11.43
CA VAL A 173 -4.48 8.40 12.60
C VAL A 173 -3.74 8.76 13.89
N VAL A 174 -2.42 8.53 13.95
CA VAL A 174 -1.59 8.90 15.10
C VAL A 174 -1.00 10.30 14.92
N THR A 175 -0.40 10.56 13.75
CA THR A 175 0.42 11.76 13.53
C THR A 175 -0.43 13.02 13.36
N VAL A 176 -1.56 12.95 12.63
CA VAL A 176 -2.41 14.13 12.40
C VAL A 176 -3.04 14.63 13.71
N PRO A 177 -3.62 13.77 14.58
CA PRO A 177 -4.08 14.24 15.89
C PRO A 177 -2.94 14.74 16.79
N THR A 178 -1.76 14.12 16.71
CA THR A 178 -0.58 14.63 17.44
C THR A 178 -0.26 16.06 17.02
N PHE A 179 -0.32 16.35 15.72
CA PHE A 179 -0.10 17.69 15.18
C PHE A 179 -1.16 18.68 15.65
N ALA A 180 -2.43 18.29 15.58
CA ALA A 180 -3.53 19.15 16.03
C ALA A 180 -3.47 19.49 17.53
N VAL A 181 -2.95 18.59 18.38
CA VAL A 181 -2.94 18.75 19.83
C VAL A 181 -1.63 19.33 20.36
N PHE A 182 -0.49 18.91 19.82
CA PHE A 182 0.84 19.21 20.35
C PHE A 182 1.72 20.06 19.42
N GLY A 183 1.25 20.37 18.20
CA GLY A 183 1.98 21.17 17.22
C GLY A 183 3.07 20.41 16.46
N ASP A 184 3.81 21.15 15.63
CA ASP A 184 4.82 20.62 14.71
C ASP A 184 6.01 19.95 15.44
N ASP A 185 6.52 20.60 16.49
CA ASP A 185 7.73 20.15 17.20
C ASP A 185 7.60 18.74 17.77
N VAL A 186 6.45 18.38 18.33
CA VAL A 186 6.20 17.02 18.85
C VAL A 186 5.87 16.07 17.69
N SER A 187 5.12 16.55 16.71
CA SER A 187 4.64 15.76 15.59
C SER A 187 5.73 15.32 14.64
N ARG A 188 6.81 16.09 14.49
CA ARG A 188 7.96 15.67 13.71
C ARG A 188 8.59 14.40 14.27
N TRP A 189 8.68 14.28 15.59
CA TRP A 189 9.27 13.11 16.25
C TRP A 189 8.33 11.92 16.22
N VAL A 190 7.04 12.15 16.49
CA VAL A 190 6.02 11.10 16.43
C VAL A 190 5.85 10.60 15.00
N GLY A 191 5.66 11.50 14.03
CA GLY A 191 5.48 11.18 12.62
C GLY A 191 6.69 10.51 12.00
N GLY A 192 7.89 11.08 12.17
CA GLY A 192 9.13 10.48 11.70
C GLY A 192 9.42 9.13 12.36
N GLY A 193 9.27 9.03 13.68
CA GLY A 193 9.46 7.79 14.43
C GLY A 193 8.47 6.69 14.02
N HIS A 194 7.21 7.07 13.80
CA HIS A 194 6.18 6.14 13.34
C HIS A 194 6.44 5.63 11.92
N LEU A 195 6.98 6.47 11.02
CA LEU A 195 7.43 6.00 9.71
C LEU A 195 8.51 4.91 9.84
N LEU A 196 9.48 5.09 10.74
CA LEU A 196 10.55 4.10 10.96
C LEU A 196 9.99 2.76 11.52
N ILE A 197 9.19 2.85 12.58
CA ILE A 197 8.60 1.66 13.25
C ILE A 197 7.58 0.97 12.34
N GLY A 198 6.77 1.75 11.64
CA GLY A 198 5.73 1.30 10.73
C GLY A 198 6.28 0.84 9.40
N TYR A 199 6.37 1.77 8.44
CA TYR A 199 6.63 1.45 7.05
C TYR A 199 8.07 0.98 6.76
N ALA A 200 9.08 1.57 7.40
CA ALA A 200 10.47 1.16 7.14
C ALA A 200 10.70 -0.28 7.63
N THR A 201 10.23 -0.58 8.84
CA THR A 201 10.26 -1.95 9.40
C THR A 201 9.39 -2.91 8.59
N LEU A 202 8.21 -2.51 8.13
CA LEU A 202 7.38 -3.33 7.23
C LEU A 202 8.14 -3.71 5.95
N GLY A 203 8.80 -2.74 5.31
CA GLY A 203 9.60 -2.98 4.11
C GLY A 203 10.76 -3.94 4.36
N VAL A 204 11.45 -3.80 5.50
CA VAL A 204 12.50 -4.73 5.94
C VAL A 204 11.94 -6.13 6.18
N LEU A 205 10.78 -6.26 6.83
CA LEU A 205 10.14 -7.56 7.06
C LEU A 205 9.75 -8.24 5.74
N LEU A 206 9.23 -7.48 4.76
CA LEU A 206 8.96 -7.98 3.41
C LEU A 206 10.24 -8.42 2.69
N ALA A 207 11.32 -7.65 2.85
CA ALA A 207 12.63 -7.95 2.28
C ALA A 207 13.28 -9.20 2.87
N LEU A 208 13.16 -9.41 4.18
CA LEU A 208 13.81 -10.53 4.89
C LEU A 208 12.96 -11.79 4.89
N ARG A 209 11.63 -11.66 4.97
CA ARG A 209 10.68 -12.77 5.16
C ARG A 209 9.57 -12.80 4.10
N PRO A 210 9.90 -12.76 2.79
CA PRO A 210 8.89 -12.73 1.72
C PRO A 210 7.98 -13.97 1.75
N GLY A 211 8.48 -15.11 2.25
CA GLY A 211 7.70 -16.33 2.40
C GLY A 211 6.50 -16.21 3.36
N LEU A 212 6.34 -15.14 4.13
CA LEU A 212 5.18 -14.94 5.01
C LEU A 212 3.97 -14.31 4.30
N VAL A 213 4.15 -13.76 3.10
CA VAL A 213 3.06 -13.13 2.31
C VAL A 213 2.63 -13.97 1.11
N LEU A 214 3.38 -15.01 0.77
CA LEU A 214 3.06 -15.87 -0.37
C LEU A 214 1.89 -16.81 -0.03
N PRO A 215 0.95 -17.02 -0.97
CA PRO A 215 -0.06 -18.07 -0.86
C PRO A 215 0.60 -19.42 -0.57
N ARG A 216 -0.06 -20.27 0.24
CA ARG A 216 0.35 -21.68 0.34
C ARG A 216 -0.25 -22.42 -0.84
N ASP A 217 0.55 -23.31 -1.42
CA ASP A 217 0.07 -24.37 -2.30
C ASP A 217 -0.81 -25.36 -1.53
#